data_AF-A0A536Y553-F1
#
_entry.id   AF-A0A536Y553-F1
#
_cell.length_a   1.000
_cell.length_b   1.000
_cell.length_c   1.000
_cell.angle_alpha   90.00
_cell.angle_beta   90.00
_cell.angle_gamma   90.00
#
_symmetry.space_group_name_H-M   'P 1'
#
loop_
_entity.id
_entity.type
_entity.pdbx_description
1 polymer ?
#
loop_
_entity_poly.entity_id
_entity_poly.type
_entity_poly.pdbx_seq_one_letter_code
_entity_poly.pdbx_strand_id
1 'polypeptide(L)' 'AIIVTAAPAAVPQPLIDQLKPGGRMVIPVGAASDVQHLLLVEKQSDGRTTTRRTLPVRFVPLTRDRGTKQ' A
#
# COMPACT_ATOMS: atom_id res chain seq x y z
N ALA A 1 -3.98 -6.75 10.81
CA ALA A 1 -3.18 -5.66 10.23
C ALA A 1 -2.49 -6.19 8.99
N ILE A 2 -2.16 -5.34 8.01
CA ILE A 2 -1.40 -5.71 6.81
C ILE A 2 -0.10 -4.90 6.81
N ILE A 3 1.02 -5.56 6.53
CA ILE A 3 2.32 -4.90 6.38
C ILE A 3 2.86 -5.29 5.01
N VAL A 4 3.19 -4.29 4.21
CA VAL A 4 3.72 -4.50 2.86
C VAL A 4 5.17 -4.05 2.85
N THR A 5 6.06 -4.91 2.35
CA THR A 5 7.51 -4.70 2.34
C THR A 5 8.09 -4.54 0.93
N ALA A 6 7.25 -4.13 -0.02
CA ALA A 6 7.63 -3.76 -1.39
C ALA A 6 6.73 -2.61 -1.85
N ALA A 7 7.27 -1.65 -2.60
CA ALA A 7 6.57 -0.43 -2.95
C ALA A 7 5.79 -0.55 -4.27
N PRO A 8 4.45 -0.53 -4.24
CA PRO A 8 3.66 -0.23 -5.44
C PRO A 8 3.64 1.28 -5.73
N ALA A 9 3.27 1.63 -6.97
CA ALA A 9 3.08 3.02 -7.38
C ALA A 9 1.89 3.69 -6.65
N ALA A 10 0.87 2.91 -6.27
CA ALA A 10 -0.30 3.35 -5.50
C ALA A 10 -0.77 2.22 -4.58
N VAL A 11 -1.55 2.54 -3.56
CA VAL A 11 -2.13 1.53 -2.65
C VAL A 11 -3.07 0.60 -3.43
N PRO A 12 -2.83 -0.72 -3.48
CA PRO A 12 -3.72 -1.65 -4.18
C PRO A 12 -5.08 -1.78 -3.47
N GLN A 13 -6.17 -1.53 -4.19
CA GLN A 13 -7.53 -1.68 -3.67
C GLN A 13 -7.81 -3.05 -3.01
N PRO A 14 -7.34 -4.19 -3.56
CA PRO A 14 -7.57 -5.49 -2.92
C PRO A 14 -6.98 -5.61 -1.50
N LEU A 15 -5.95 -4.84 -1.15
CA LEU A 15 -5.41 -4.82 0.22
C LEU A 15 -6.29 -4.00 1.16
N ILE A 16 -6.92 -2.93 0.66
CA ILE A 16 -7.91 -2.15 1.42
C ILE A 16 -9.16 -2.99 1.69
N ASP A 17 -9.60 -3.78 0.70
CA ASP A 17 -10.80 -4.61 0.81
C ASP A 17 -10.61 -5.71 1.87
N GLN A 18 -9.41 -6.28 1.95
CA GLN A 18 -9.03 -7.29 2.95
C GLN A 18 -8.88 -6.73 4.38
N LEU A 19 -8.76 -5.41 4.56
CA LEU A 19 -8.77 -4.82 5.90
C LEU A 19 -10.15 -4.99 6.53
N LYS A 20 -10.15 -5.46 7.78
CA LYS A 20 -11.33 -5.38 8.66
C LYS A 20 -11.60 -3.92 9.04
N PRO A 21 -12.84 -3.54 9.36
CA PRO A 21 -13.11 -2.26 10.02
C PRO A 21 -12.28 -2.13 11.32
N GLY A 22 -11.71 -0.95 11.57
CA GLY A 22 -10.70 -0.70 12.60
C GLY A 22 -9.28 -1.22 12.27
N GLY A 23 -9.12 -1.89 11.13
CA GLY A 23 -7.85 -2.45 10.68
C GLY A 23 -6.89 -1.40 10.13
N ARG A 24 -5.59 -1.69 10.25
CA ARG A 24 -4.51 -0.82 9.77
C ARG A 24 -3.61 -1.54 8.78
N MET A 25 -3.08 -0.78 7.82
CA MET A 25 -2.07 -1.18 6.87
C MET A 25 -0.89 -0.21 6.88
N VAL A 26 0.32 -0.76 6.85
CA VAL A 26 1.56 0.00 6.63
C VAL A 26 2.15 -0.42 5.28
N ILE A 27 2.34 0.54 4.39
CA ILE A 27 2.73 0.28 3.00
C ILE A 27 3.64 1.39 2.46
N PRO A 28 4.82 1.07 1.89
CA PRO A 28 5.61 2.04 1.13
C PRO A 28 4.91 2.30 -0.21
N VAL A 29 4.78 3.56 -0.63
CA VAL A 29 4.15 3.93 -1.90
C VAL A 29 5.00 4.95 -2.65
N GLY A 30 5.19 4.70 -3.94
CA GLY A 30 5.91 5.57 -4.87
C GLY A 30 6.39 4.80 -6.09
N ALA A 31 6.52 5.48 -7.24
CA ALA A 31 7.12 4.87 -8.42
C ALA A 31 8.59 4.49 -8.15
N ALA A 32 9.14 3.52 -8.90
CA ALA A 32 10.51 3.05 -8.70
C ALA A 32 11.57 4.15 -8.94
N SER A 33 11.25 5.14 -9.78
CA SER A 33 12.08 6.32 -10.08
C SER A 33 11.96 7.44 -9.04
N ASP A 34 10.96 7.39 -8.15
CA ASP A 34 10.58 8.52 -7.30
C ASP A 34 10.85 8.24 -5.82
N VAL A 35 10.74 9.29 -4.98
CA VAL A 35 10.83 9.12 -3.52
C VAL A 35 9.57 8.41 -3.01
N GLN A 36 9.76 7.21 -2.47
CA GLN A 36 8.68 6.46 -1.83
C GLN A 36 8.43 7.00 -0.42
N HIS A 37 7.19 6.89 0.03
CA HIS A 37 6.82 7.24 1.39
C HIS A 37 6.07 6.12 2.06
N LEU A 38 6.34 5.93 3.34
CA LEU A 38 5.61 4.99 4.15
C LEU A 38 4.25 5.59 4.52
N LEU A 39 3.17 4.91 4.12
CA LEU A 39 1.81 5.29 4.42
C LEU A 39 1.25 4.41 5.54
N LEU A 40 0.51 5.03 6.46
CA LEU A 40 -0.40 4.37 7.37
C LEU A 40 -1.82 4.55 6.81
N VAL A 41 -2.47 3.44 6.47
CA VAL A 41 -3.87 3.41 6.03
C VAL A 41 -4.69 2.78 7.15
N GLU A 42 -5.80 3.42 7.52
CA GLU A 42 -6.72 2.92 8.55
C GLU A 42 -8.12 2.82 7.96
N LYS A 43 -8.75 1.66 8.12
CA LYS A 43 -10.13 1.45 7.68
C LYS A 43 -11.06 1.74 8.85
N GLN A 44 -11.92 2.73 8.69
CA GLN A 44 -12.90 3.14 9.69
C GLN A 44 -14.04 2.12 9.79
N SER A 45 -14.84 2.21 10.85
CA SER A 45 -15.99 1.34 11.09
C SER A 45 -17.05 1.42 9.99
N ASP A 46 -17.18 2.58 9.35
CA ASP A 46 -18.11 2.85 8.23
C ASP A 46 -17.57 2.43 6.86
N GLY A 47 -16.40 1.78 6.82
CA GLY A 47 -15.77 1.30 5.60
C GLY A 47 -14.90 2.33 4.86
N ARG A 48 -14.91 3.62 5.25
CA ARG A 48 -14.01 4.63 4.67
C ARG A 48 -12.57 4.38 5.11
N THR A 49 -11.61 4.87 4.32
CA THR A 49 -10.19 4.80 4.68
C THR A 49 -9.60 6.18 4.91
N THR A 50 -8.83 6.31 5.98
CA THR A 50 -7.93 7.45 6.20
C THR A 50 -6.51 7.05 5.85
N THR A 51 -5.73 7.98 5.28
CA THR A 51 -4.34 7.73 4.90
C THR A 51 -3.45 8.84 5.44
N ARG A 52 -2.36 8.46 6.11
CA ARG A 52 -1.33 9.38 6.60
C ARG A 52 0.03 8.99 6.04
N ARG A 53 0.72 9.96 5.45
CA ARG A 53 2.13 9.86 5.04
C ARG A 53 3.02 10.06 6.26
N THR A 54 4.01 9.19 6.46
CA THR A 54 4.85 9.19 7.68
C THR A 54 6.27 9.67 7.39
N LEU A 55 7.06 8.90 6.64
CA LEU A 55 8.47 9.22 6.35
C LEU A 55 8.90 8.73 4.96
N PRO A 56 9.91 9.35 4.33
CA PRO A 56 10.49 8.87 3.08
C PRO A 56 11.26 7.57 3.31
N VAL A 57 11.10 6.60 2.41
CA VAL A 57 11.71 5.26 2.50
C VAL A 57 12.22 4.80 1.13
N ARG A 58 12.97 3.68 1.11
CA ARG A 58 13.36 3.03 -0.15
C ARG A 58 13.26 1.51 -0.05
N PHE A 59 12.20 0.98 -0.64
CA PHE A 59 11.91 -0.44 -0.78
C PHE A 59 12.02 -0.87 -2.24
N VAL A 60 12.20 -2.18 -2.45
CA VAL A 60 12.10 -2.80 -3.78
C VAL A 60 10.70 -2.60 -4.37
N PRO A 61 10.55 -2.56 -5.71
CA PRO A 61 9.24 -2.42 -6.33
C PRO A 61 8.36 -3.66 -6.06
N LEU A 62 7.07 -3.43 -5.81
CA LEU A 62 6.09 -4.50 -5.82
C LEU A 62 5.75 -4.84 -7.28
N THR A 63 6.38 -5.88 -7.81
CA THR A 63 6.14 -6.35 -9.17
C THR A 63 4.98 -7.33 -9.20
N ARG A 64 4.22 -7.31 -10.30
CA ARG A 64 3.32 -8.40 -10.66
C ARG A 64 4.02 -9.25 -11.70
N ASP A 65 3.72 -10.54 -11.71
CA ASP A 65 4.12 -11.37 -12.83
C ASP A 65 3.50 -10.80 -14.10
N ARG A 66 4.34 -10.42 -15.07
CA ARG A 66 3.89 -10.19 -16.45
C ARG A 66 3.71 -11.58 -17.04
N GLY A 67 2.61 -12.23 -16.69
CA GLY A 67 2.13 -13.33 -17.49
C GLY A 67 1.96 -12.79 -18.90
N THR A 68 2.83 -13.21 -19.83
CA THR A 68 2.57 -13.12 -21.26
C THR A 68 1.30 -13.91 -21.52
N LYS A 69 0.16 -13.24 -21.37
CA LYS A 69 -1.06 -13.66 -22.05
C LYS A 69 -0.89 -13.17 -23.48
N GLN A 70 -0.65 -14.14 -24.36
CA GLN A 70 -0.97 -14.03 -25.77
C GLN A 70 -2.45 -13.69 -25.95
#